data_AF-A0A9P5ZW56-F1
#
_entry.id   AF-A0A9P5ZW56-F1
#
_cell.length_a   1.000
_cell.length_b   1.000
_cell.length_c   1.000
_cell.angle_alpha   90.00
_cell.angle_beta   90.00
_cell.angle_gamma   90.00
#
_symmetry.space_group_name_H-M   'P 1'
#
loop_
_entity.id
_entity.type
_entity.pdbx_description
1 polymer ?
#
loop_
_entity_poly.entity_id
_entity_poly.type
_entity_poly.pdbx_seq_one_letter_code
_entity_poly.pdbx_strand_id
1 'polypeptide(L)'
;MFRHWQDWMLELFFWGLFDEVFPANFTEWQQWKLKNCKQHEETSVHKYIVELTEILSSIGEISEHNQVIALWHGLHASICAELY
;
A
#
# COMPACT_ATOMS: atom_id res chain seq x y z
N MET A 1 -17.27 3.56 34.19
CA MET A 1 -16.93 4.76 33.38
C MET A 1 -15.41 4.99 33.46
N PHE A 2 -14.61 4.06 32.91
CA PHE A 2 -13.13 4.12 32.94
C PHE A 2 -12.48 3.68 31.62
N ARG A 3 -13.25 3.18 30.64
CA ARG A 3 -12.70 2.68 29.36
C ARG A 3 -12.10 3.78 28.49
N HIS A 4 -12.73 4.96 28.43
CA HIS A 4 -12.34 6.00 27.48
C HIS A 4 -10.93 6.59 27.70
N TRP A 5 -10.36 6.58 28.92
CA TRP A 5 -9.03 7.14 29.16
C TRP A 5 -7.93 6.20 28.61
N GLN A 6 -8.06 4.90 28.83
CA GLN A 6 -7.06 3.92 28.40
C GLN A 6 -6.94 3.86 26.87
N ASP A 7 -8.07 3.96 26.17
CA ASP A 7 -8.11 3.97 24.71
C ASP A 7 -7.33 5.17 24.13
N TRP A 8 -7.51 6.37 24.72
CA TRP A 8 -6.79 7.59 24.30
C TRP A 8 -5.27 7.50 24.53
N MET A 9 -4.85 6.87 25.62
CA MET A 9 -3.43 6.68 25.92
C MET A 9 -2.76 5.69 24.96
N LEU A 10 -3.50 4.66 24.54
CA LEU A 10 -2.99 3.64 23.63
C LEU A 10 -2.83 4.19 22.22
N GLU A 11 -3.80 4.96 21.73
CA GLU A 11 -3.69 5.65 20.45
C GLU A 11 -2.49 6.61 20.42
N LEU A 12 -2.35 7.46 21.44
CA LEU A 12 -1.22 8.38 21.54
C LEU A 12 0.14 7.67 21.58
N PHE A 13 0.22 6.53 22.26
CA PHE A 13 1.43 5.71 22.29
C PHE A 13 1.78 5.17 20.90
N PHE A 14 0.82 4.62 20.16
CA PHE A 14 1.06 4.12 18.81
C PHE A 14 1.39 5.23 17.82
N TRP A 15 0.74 6.40 17.93
CA TRP A 15 1.09 7.58 17.15
C TRP A 15 2.53 8.02 17.40
N GLY A 16 2.93 8.16 18.67
CA GLY A 16 4.30 8.52 19.02
C GLY A 16 5.33 7.48 18.56
N LEU A 17 5.02 6.19 18.69
CA LEU A 17 5.88 5.12 18.17
C LEU A 17 5.99 5.16 16.65
N PHE A 18 4.89 5.43 15.95
CA PHE A 18 4.87 5.55 14.50
C PHE A 18 5.72 6.73 14.04
N ASP A 19 5.56 7.90 14.65
CA ASP A 19 6.31 9.13 14.31
C ASP A 19 7.82 8.99 14.58
N GLU A 20 8.22 8.21 15.57
CA GLU A 20 9.64 7.95 15.86
C GLU A 20 10.25 6.88 14.91
N VAL A 21 9.49 5.85 14.54
CA VAL A 21 9.99 4.73 13.74
C VAL A 21 9.95 5.02 12.24
N PHE A 22 8.93 5.74 11.79
CA PHE A 22 8.71 6.04 10.38
C PHE A 22 9.01 7.51 10.10
N PRO A 23 9.69 7.81 8.98
CA PRO A 23 9.95 9.20 8.62
C PRO A 23 8.63 9.93 8.32
N ALA A 24 8.60 11.25 8.56
CA ALA A 24 7.40 12.07 8.35
C ALA A 24 6.82 11.99 6.92
N ASN A 25 7.64 11.62 5.93
CA ASN A 25 7.25 11.43 4.54
C ASN A 25 6.93 9.97 4.18
N PHE A 26 6.78 9.08 5.16
CA PHE A 26 6.55 7.65 4.93
C PHE A 26 5.33 7.40 4.04
N THR A 27 4.20 8.04 4.35
CA THR A 27 2.97 7.93 3.56
C THR A 27 3.16 8.39 2.12
N GLU A 28 3.84 9.52 1.92
CA GLU A 28 4.15 10.04 0.59
C GLU A 28 5.05 9.09 -0.19
N TRP A 29 6.02 8.48 0.49
CA TRP A 29 6.92 7.50 -0.09
C TRP A 29 6.20 6.21 -0.50
N GLN A 30 5.27 5.71 0.31
CA GLN A 30 4.47 4.54 -0.07
C GLN A 30 3.55 4.84 -1.25
N GLN A 31 2.92 6.02 -1.29
CA GLN A 31 2.14 6.44 -2.46
C GLN A 31 3.02 6.57 -3.71
N TRP A 32 4.23 7.09 -3.58
CA TRP A 32 5.21 7.15 -4.66
C TRP A 32 5.57 5.74 -5.16
N LYS A 33 5.82 4.79 -4.25
CA LYS A 33 6.06 3.39 -4.64
C LYS A 33 4.88 2.79 -5.38
N LEU A 34 3.66 2.98 -4.89
CA LEU A 34 2.46 2.47 -5.54
C LEU A 34 2.32 3.00 -6.97
N LYS A 35 2.56 4.30 -7.18
CA LYS A 35 2.53 4.92 -8.52
C LYS A 35 3.59 4.38 -9.49
N ASN A 36 4.71 3.89 -8.95
CA ASN A 36 5.83 3.39 -9.74
C ASN A 36 5.90 1.85 -9.79
N CYS A 37 5.04 1.14 -9.06
CA CYS A 37 4.98 -0.31 -9.04
C CYS A 37 4.42 -0.81 -10.38
N LYS A 38 5.29 -1.40 -11.20
CA LYS A 38 4.95 -1.94 -12.52
C LYS A 38 5.55 -3.31 -12.70
N GLN A 39 4.87 -4.17 -13.45
CA GLN A 39 5.40 -5.42 -13.91
C GLN A 39 6.51 -5.13 -14.94
N HIS A 40 7.74 -5.49 -14.59
CA HIS A 40 8.88 -5.44 -15.52
C HIS A 40 8.83 -6.59 -16.53
N GLU A 41 9.45 -6.41 -17.69
CA GLU A 41 9.48 -7.41 -18.78
C GLU A 41 9.98 -8.79 -18.33
N GLU A 42 10.96 -8.81 -17.41
CA GLU A 42 11.56 -10.05 -16.88
C GLU A 42 10.86 -10.57 -15.61
N THR A 43 9.84 -9.88 -15.11
CA THR A 43 9.18 -10.21 -13.84
C THR A 43 7.87 -10.96 -14.07
N SER A 44 7.70 -12.09 -13.39
CA SER A 44 6.45 -12.84 -13.43
C SER A 44 5.30 -12.03 -12.83
N VAL A 45 4.09 -12.24 -13.35
CA VAL A 45 2.86 -11.62 -12.82
C VAL A 45 2.71 -11.86 -11.33
N HIS A 46 3.00 -13.08 -10.86
CA HIS A 46 2.94 -13.42 -9.45
C HIS A 46 3.89 -12.56 -8.59
N LYS A 47 5.13 -12.37 -9.03
CA LYS A 47 6.11 -11.56 -8.28
C LYS A 47 5.66 -10.09 -8.21
N TYR A 48 5.14 -9.57 -9.32
CA TYR A 48 4.54 -8.23 -9.35
C TYR A 48 3.35 -8.10 -8.39
N ILE A 49 2.42 -9.08 -8.37
CA ILE A 49 1.27 -9.08 -7.46
C ILE A 49 1.72 -9.08 -5.99
N VAL A 50 2.74 -9.88 -5.64
CA VAL A 50 3.29 -9.91 -4.28
C VAL A 50 3.80 -8.52 -3.88
N GLU A 51 4.62 -7.89 -4.72
CA GLU A 51 5.17 -6.56 -4.45
C GLU A 51 4.07 -5.48 -4.35
N LEU A 52 3.09 -5.52 -5.25
CA LEU A 52 1.94 -4.61 -5.21
C LEU A 52 1.15 -4.79 -3.90
N THR A 53 0.93 -6.03 -3.47
CA THR A 53 0.18 -6.34 -2.25
C THR A 53 0.91 -5.87 -0.99
N GLU A 54 2.24 -6.00 -0.96
CA GLU A 54 3.07 -5.48 0.14
C GLU A 54 2.97 -3.95 0.24
N ILE A 55 3.02 -3.24 -0.89
CA ILE A 55 2.87 -1.78 -0.93
C ILE A 55 1.45 -1.38 -0.47
N LEU A 56 0.41 -2.01 -1.01
CA LEU A 56 -0.99 -1.71 -0.65
C LEU A 56 -1.26 -1.93 0.84
N SER A 57 -0.71 -3.01 1.42
CA SER A 57 -0.84 -3.32 2.85
C SER A 57 -0.19 -2.25 3.75
N SER A 58 0.78 -1.50 3.24
CA SER A 58 1.48 -0.44 3.99
C SER A 58 0.79 0.93 3.93
N ILE A 59 -0.08 1.17 2.94
CA ILE A 59 -0.76 2.47 2.75
C ILE A 59 -2.04 2.58 3.61
N GLY A 60 -2.43 1.49 4.26
CA GLY A 60 -3.65 1.41 5.06
C GLY A 60 -4.84 1.01 4.20
N GLU A 61 -6.01 1.56 4.50
CA GLU A 61 -7.26 1.14 3.86
C GLU A 61 -7.36 1.70 2.43
N ILE A 62 -7.26 0.82 1.43
CA ILE A 62 -7.48 1.14 0.01
C ILE A 62 -8.71 0.35 -0.47
N SER A 63 -9.66 1.05 -1.09
CA SER A 63 -10.85 0.42 -1.66
C SER A 63 -10.47 -0.65 -2.69
N GLU A 64 -11.22 -1.75 -2.74
CA GLU A 64 -11.00 -2.84 -3.71
C GLU A 64 -10.91 -2.31 -5.16
N HIS A 65 -11.77 -1.36 -5.51
CA HIS A 65 -11.74 -0.68 -6.80
C HIS A 65 -10.38 -0.01 -7.09
N ASN A 66 -9.80 0.69 -6.12
CA ASN A 66 -8.50 1.32 -6.28
C ASN A 66 -7.35 0.31 -6.35
N GLN A 67 -7.48 -0.85 -5.67
CA GLN A 67 -6.53 -1.95 -5.81
C GLN A 67 -6.54 -2.54 -7.22
N VAL A 68 -7.73 -2.74 -7.79
CA VAL A 68 -7.90 -3.22 -9.18
C VAL A 68 -7.32 -2.21 -10.18
N ILE A 69 -7.56 -0.91 -9.99
CA ILE A 69 -6.96 0.13 -10.82
C ILE A 69 -5.43 0.10 -10.75
N ALA A 70 -4.86 -0.05 -9.55
CA ALA A 70 -3.40 -0.12 -9.37
C ALA A 70 -2.81 -1.35 -10.06
N LEU A 71 -3.48 -2.51 -9.94
CA LEU A 71 -3.11 -3.73 -10.65
C LEU A 71 -3.16 -3.55 -12.17
N TRP A 72 -4.28 -3.04 -12.69
CA TRP A 72 -4.47 -2.88 -14.13
C TRP A 72 -3.45 -1.94 -14.76
N HIS A 73 -3.14 -0.82 -14.10
CA HIS A 73 -2.19 0.16 -14.62
C HIS A 73 -0.72 -0.25 -14.45
N GLY A 74 -0.41 -1.18 -13.54
CA GLY A 74 0.94 -1.67 -13.35
C GLY A 74 1.25 -2.97 -14.11
N LEU A 75 0.25 -3.73 -14.55
CA LEU A 75 0.44 -4.91 -15.40
C LEU A 75 1.08 -4.58 -16.75
N HIS A 76 1.77 -5.57 -17.33
CA HIS A 76 2.34 -5.42 -18.66
C HIS A 76 1.24 -5.26 -19.72
N ALA A 77 1.43 -4.32 -20.66
CA ALA A 77 0.41 -3.97 -21.65
C ALA A 77 -0.04 -5.17 -22.51
N SER A 78 0.85 -6.14 -22.76
CA SER A 78 0.49 -7.35 -23.51
C SER A 78 -0.55 -8.20 -22.79
N ILE A 79 -0.49 -8.28 -21.45
CA ILE A 79 -1.46 -9.04 -20.65
C ILE A 79 -2.80 -8.32 -20.66
N CYS A 80 -2.79 -6.99 -20.48
CA CYS A 80 -4.01 -6.20 -20.55
C CYS A 80 -4.70 -6.30 -21.92
N ALA A 81 -3.92 -6.43 -23.01
CA ALA A 81 -4.45 -6.59 -24.36
C ALA A 81 -5.12 -7.96 -24.60
N GLU A 82 -4.72 -9.01 -23.88
CA GLU A 82 -5.36 -10.34 -23.98
C GLU A 82 -6.65 -10.45 -23.16
N LEU A 83 -6.86 -9.54 -22.20
CA LEU A 83 -8.01 -9.54 -21.29
C LEU A 83 -9.21 -8.71 -21.78
N TYR A 84 -9.09 -8.05 -22.94
CA TYR A 84 -10.09 -7.17 -23.55
C TYR A 84 -10.72 -7.80 -24.80
#